data_AF-A0A7S4G0H4-F1
#
_entry.id   AF-A0A7S4G0H4-F1
#
_cell.length_a   1.000
_cell.length_b   1.000
_cell.length_c   1.000
_cell.angle_alpha   90.00
_cell.angle_beta   90.00
_cell.angle_gamma   90.00
#
_symmetry.space_group_name_H-M   'P 1'
#
loop_
_entity.id
_entity.type
_entity.pdbx_description
1 polymer ?
#
loop_
_entity_poly.entity_id
_entity_poly.type
_entity_poly.pdbx_seq_one_letter_code
_entity_poly.pdbx_strand_id
1 'polypeptide(L)'
;TALGLVLEAEPTIDPAVFQRKWSSLPVVRTLTFPLALLPAVEQVEVALEAQNIMCLASGTHGASDRYYFYAQSVGRAGHLLAECVIDADGNLHGVVKGDDPGVGEFAAHIQTAFRTFQ
;
A
#
# COMPACT_ATOMS: atom_id res chain seq x y z
N THR A 1 21.51 -4.53 13.82
CA THR A 1 20.96 -3.28 13.29
C THR A 1 20.33 -3.62 11.96
N ALA A 2 19.01 -3.78 11.90
CA ALA A 2 18.36 -4.06 10.62
C ALA A 2 18.48 -2.79 9.76
N LEU A 3 19.02 -2.95 8.55
CA LEU A 3 19.00 -1.91 7.52
C LEU A 3 17.52 -1.64 7.24
N GLY A 4 17.02 -0.46 7.61
CA GLY A 4 15.63 -0.08 7.35
C GLY A 4 15.35 -0.13 5.85
N LEU A 5 14.15 -0.58 5.48
CA LEU A 5 13.68 -0.57 4.11
C LEU A 5 13.80 0.84 3.52
N VAL A 6 14.58 0.96 2.45
CA VAL A 6 14.67 2.19 1.65
C VAL A 6 13.91 1.95 0.36
N LEU A 7 12.94 2.83 0.06
CA LEU A 7 12.11 2.75 -1.13
C LEU A 7 12.64 3.70 -2.21
N GLU A 8 12.66 3.23 -3.45
CA GLU A 8 12.94 4.04 -4.64
C GLU A 8 11.95 5.21 -4.71
N ALA A 9 12.40 6.42 -5.05
CA ALA A 9 11.57 7.63 -4.98
C ALA A 9 10.47 7.69 -6.06
N GLU A 10 10.78 7.24 -7.28
CA GLU A 10 9.87 7.30 -8.42
C GLU A 10 9.76 5.92 -9.10
N PRO A 11 9.26 4.90 -8.38
CA PRO A 11 9.10 3.58 -8.97
C PRO A 11 7.97 3.63 -9.99
N THR A 12 8.13 2.90 -11.10
CA THR A 12 7.08 2.76 -12.11
C THR A 12 6.73 1.30 -12.28
N ILE A 13 5.44 1.01 -12.42
CA ILE A 13 4.95 -0.32 -12.76
C ILE A 13 3.87 -0.20 -13.82
N ASP A 14 3.95 -1.04 -14.84
CA ASP A 14 2.87 -1.17 -15.81
C ASP A 14 1.64 -1.84 -15.15
N PRO A 15 0.40 -1.37 -15.40
CA PRO A 15 -0.80 -1.94 -14.78
C PRO A 15 -0.98 -3.45 -15.01
N ALA A 16 -0.63 -3.97 -16.19
CA ALA A 16 -0.71 -5.40 -16.48
C ALA A 16 0.38 -6.19 -15.73
N VAL A 17 1.55 -5.58 -15.49
CA VAL A 17 2.59 -6.14 -14.62
C VAL A 17 2.12 -6.19 -13.16
N PHE A 18 1.49 -5.12 -12.66
CA PHE A 18 0.88 -5.11 -11.33
C PHE A 18 -0.14 -6.25 -11.20
N GLN A 19 -1.11 -6.34 -12.11
CA GLN A 19 -2.17 -7.36 -12.04
C GLN A 19 -1.60 -8.78 -12.03
N ARG A 20 -0.60 -9.04 -12.88
CA ARG A 20 0.07 -10.35 -12.95
C ARG A 20 0.80 -10.69 -11.65
N LYS A 21 1.53 -9.73 -11.08
CA LYS A 21 2.22 -9.91 -9.79
C LYS A 21 1.22 -10.07 -8.65
N TRP A 22 0.19 -9.23 -8.59
CA TRP A 22 -0.86 -9.29 -7.58
C TRP A 22 -1.56 -10.66 -7.54
N SER A 23 -1.76 -11.26 -8.71
CA SER A 23 -2.40 -12.58 -8.85
C SER A 23 -1.48 -13.76 -8.47
N SER A 24 -0.17 -13.56 -8.39
CA SER A 24 0.81 -14.64 -8.19
C SER A 24 1.58 -14.57 -6.88
N LEU A 25 1.79 -13.36 -6.34
CA LEU A 25 2.54 -13.16 -5.11
C LEU A 25 1.75 -13.63 -3.87
N PRO A 26 2.44 -14.17 -2.85
CA PRO A 26 1.81 -14.57 -1.61
C PRO A 26 1.34 -13.35 -0.80
N VAL A 27 0.28 -13.55 -0.02
CA VAL A 27 -0.09 -12.60 1.05
C VAL A 27 0.91 -12.75 2.19
N VAL A 28 1.51 -11.63 2.58
CA VAL A 28 2.46 -11.60 3.71
C VAL A 28 1.86 -10.95 4.93
N ARG A 29 0.98 -9.96 4.74
CA ARG A 29 0.32 -9.27 5.83
C ARG A 29 -1.09 -8.87 5.46
N THR A 30 -1.99 -8.95 6.45
CA THR A 30 -3.29 -8.30 6.43
C THR A 30 -3.33 -7.23 7.50
N LEU A 31 -3.96 -6.10 7.21
CA LEU A 31 -4.14 -4.97 8.10
C LEU A 31 -5.63 -4.75 8.30
N THR A 32 -6.08 -4.66 9.54
CA THR A 32 -7.47 -4.30 9.85
C THR A 32 -7.50 -3.41 11.07
N PHE A 33 -8.03 -2.19 10.93
CA PHE A 33 -8.24 -1.27 12.04
C PHE A 33 -9.21 -0.14 11.67
N PRO A 34 -9.94 0.43 12.64
CA PRO A 34 -10.78 1.60 12.41
C PRO A 34 -9.93 2.84 12.15
N LEU A 35 -10.40 3.71 11.26
CA LEU A 35 -9.91 5.08 11.10
C LEU A 35 -10.75 6.01 11.97
N ALA A 36 -10.12 7.02 12.56
CA ALA A 36 -10.85 8.00 13.37
C ALA A 36 -11.42 9.13 12.49
N LEU A 37 -10.72 9.46 11.41
CA LEU A 37 -11.16 10.38 10.38
C LEU A 37 -11.15 9.67 9.03
N LEU A 38 -12.21 9.86 8.23
CA LEU A 38 -12.26 9.36 6.86
C LEU A 38 -11.53 10.36 5.95
N PRO A 39 -10.36 10.00 5.39
CA PRO A 39 -9.66 10.87 4.46
C PRO A 39 -10.37 10.90 3.10
N ALA A 40 -10.25 12.03 2.39
CA ALA A 40 -10.50 12.03 0.95
C ALA A 40 -9.44 11.18 0.24
N VAL A 41 -9.79 10.64 -0.94
CA VAL A 41 -8.91 9.76 -1.73
C VAL A 41 -7.54 10.40 -1.97
N GLU A 42 -7.51 11.68 -2.34
CA GLU A 42 -6.28 12.43 -2.64
C GLU A 42 -5.39 12.60 -1.41
N GLN A 43 -5.97 12.68 -0.20
CA GLN A 43 -5.19 12.78 1.04
C GLN A 43 -4.44 11.48 1.33
N VAL A 44 -5.05 10.33 1.02
CA VAL A 44 -4.40 9.03 1.15
C VAL A 44 -3.26 8.92 0.15
N GLU A 45 -3.48 9.31 -1.11
CA GLU A 45 -2.46 9.27 -2.15
C GLU A 45 -1.23 10.10 -1.76
N VAL A 46 -1.44 11.35 -1.33
CA VAL A 46 -0.36 12.24 -0.87
C VAL A 46 0.38 11.66 0.34
N ALA A 47 -0.34 11.07 1.31
CA ALA A 47 0.28 10.50 2.51
C ALA A 47 1.18 9.29 2.21
N LEU A 48 0.82 8.49 1.19
CA LEU A 48 1.62 7.34 0.77
C LEU A 48 2.75 7.76 -0.18
N GLU A 49 2.50 8.71 -1.07
CA GLU A 49 3.52 9.27 -1.98
C GLU A 49 4.67 9.90 -1.19
N ALA A 50 4.39 10.59 -0.07
CA ALA A 50 5.39 11.14 0.85
C ALA A 50 6.31 10.06 1.48
N GLN A 51 5.96 8.78 1.36
CA GLN A 51 6.77 7.64 1.79
C GLN A 51 7.33 6.83 0.61
N ASN A 52 7.31 7.40 -0.59
CA ASN A 52 7.69 6.74 -1.85
C ASN A 52 6.83 5.49 -2.18
N ILE A 53 5.57 5.50 -1.77
CA ILE A 53 4.59 4.46 -2.07
C ILE A 53 3.57 5.03 -3.06
N MET A 54 3.60 4.53 -4.28
CA MET A 54 2.83 5.09 -5.39
C MET A 54 1.44 4.46 -5.48
N CYS A 55 0.44 5.27 -5.80
CA CYS A 55 -0.91 4.81 -6.13
C CYS A 55 -0.97 4.45 -7.62
N LEU A 56 -1.31 3.20 -7.94
CA LEU A 56 -1.56 2.77 -9.32
C LEU A 56 -2.98 3.13 -9.75
N ALA A 57 -3.93 2.90 -8.85
CA ALA A 57 -5.34 3.18 -9.07
C ALA A 57 -6.04 3.35 -7.72
N SER A 58 -6.94 4.31 -7.65
CA SER A 58 -7.84 4.55 -6.55
C SER A 58 -9.26 4.77 -7.07
N GLY A 59 -10.26 4.60 -6.20
CA GLY A 59 -11.62 4.97 -6.53
C GLY A 59 -12.66 4.44 -5.55
N THR A 60 -13.80 5.11 -5.57
CA THR A 60 -14.98 4.73 -4.79
C THR A 60 -15.79 3.68 -5.55
N HIS A 61 -16.02 2.53 -4.93
CA HIS A 61 -16.90 1.48 -5.43
C HIS A 61 -18.01 1.23 -4.42
N GLY A 62 -19.20 1.79 -4.68
CA GLY A 62 -20.32 1.74 -3.74
C GLY A 62 -20.04 2.64 -2.53
N ALA A 63 -20.03 2.06 -1.33
CA ALA A 63 -19.78 2.76 -0.08
C ALA A 63 -18.36 2.51 0.46
N SER A 64 -17.41 2.20 -0.41
CA SER A 64 -16.04 1.90 -0.01
C SER A 64 -15.05 2.50 -0.98
N ASP A 65 -13.95 3.02 -0.44
CA ASP A 65 -12.83 3.54 -1.22
C ASP A 65 -11.76 2.45 -1.31
N ARG A 66 -11.24 2.21 -2.52
CA ARG A 66 -10.22 1.21 -2.79
C ARG A 66 -8.99 1.84 -3.38
N TYR A 67 -7.84 1.31 -2.99
CA TYR A 67 -6.52 1.77 -3.41
C TYR A 67 -5.64 0.57 -3.75
N TYR A 68 -4.88 0.69 -4.83
CA TYR A 68 -3.85 -0.24 -5.24
C TYR A 68 -2.51 0.47 -5.21
N PHE A 69 -1.67 0.11 -4.25
CA PHE A 69 -0.36 0.72 -4.03
C PHE A 69 0.78 -0.18 -4.44
N TYR A 70 1.88 0.43 -4.83
CA TYR A 70 3.13 -0.27 -5.09
C TYR A 70 4.35 0.54 -4.66
N ALA A 71 5.44 -0.16 -4.39
CA ALA A 71 6.75 0.43 -4.17
C ALA A 71 7.86 -0.52 -4.66
N GLN A 72 9.09 -0.02 -4.72
CA GLN A 72 10.27 -0.83 -5.02
C GLN A 72 11.34 -0.55 -3.97
N SER A 73 11.97 -1.61 -3.44
CA SER A 73 13.10 -1.47 -2.52
C SER A 73 14.35 -1.07 -3.29
N VAL A 74 15.10 -0.10 -2.78
CA VAL A 74 16.41 0.29 -3.32
C VAL A 74 17.34 -0.92 -3.33
N GLY A 75 18.02 -1.13 -4.46
CA GLY A 75 18.97 -2.24 -4.64
C GLY A 75 18.32 -3.61 -4.80
N ARG A 76 16.99 -3.69 -4.96
CA ARG A 76 16.26 -4.94 -5.24
C ARG A 76 15.33 -4.78 -6.44
N ALA A 77 15.13 -5.85 -7.18
CA ALA A 77 14.31 -5.85 -8.40
C ALA A 77 12.81 -6.14 -8.14
N GLY A 78 12.46 -6.52 -6.90
CA GLY A 78 11.10 -6.88 -6.52
C GLY A 78 10.19 -5.66 -6.36
N HIS A 79 8.90 -5.84 -6.68
CA HIS A 79 7.87 -4.85 -6.36
C HIS A 79 7.13 -5.31 -5.12
N LEU A 80 6.81 -4.36 -4.26
CA LEU A 80 6.02 -4.52 -3.05
C LEU A 80 4.61 -4.00 -3.36
N LEU A 81 3.58 -4.80 -3.14
CA LEU A 81 2.22 -4.47 -3.57
C LEU A 81 1.27 -4.43 -2.37
N ALA A 82 0.33 -3.50 -2.37
CA ALA A 82 -0.76 -3.47 -1.40
C ALA A 82 -2.10 -3.14 -2.07
N GLU A 83 -3.16 -3.71 -1.52
CA GLU A 83 -4.53 -3.30 -1.73
C GLU A 83 -5.08 -2.81 -0.40
N CYS A 84 -5.69 -1.64 -0.38
CA CYS A 84 -6.32 -1.08 0.81
C CYS A 84 -7.76 -0.71 0.48
N VAL A 85 -8.68 -1.01 1.39
CA VAL A 85 -10.10 -0.68 1.28
C VAL A 85 -10.53 0.02 2.56
N ILE A 86 -11.12 1.20 2.46
CA ILE A 86 -11.86 1.83 3.55
C ILE A 86 -13.32 1.45 3.35
N ASP A 87 -13.90 0.69 4.28
CA ASP A 87 -15.30 0.28 4.20
C ASP A 87 -16.25 1.39 4.66
N ALA A 88 -17.56 1.13 4.53
CA ALA A 88 -18.61 2.08 4.88
C ALA A 88 -18.66 2.42 6.38
N ASP A 89 -18.11 1.55 7.22
CA ASP A 89 -18.03 1.71 8.67
C ASP A 89 -16.73 2.44 9.09
N GLY A 90 -15.90 2.82 8.12
CA GLY A 90 -14.64 3.52 8.35
C GLY A 90 -13.50 2.62 8.80
N ASN A 91 -13.57 1.31 8.56
CA ASN A 91 -12.47 0.41 8.81
C ASN A 91 -11.57 0.29 7.58
N LEU A 92 -10.27 0.37 7.83
CA LEU A 92 -9.27 -0.02 6.83
C LEU A 92 -9.15 -1.54 6.81
N HIS A 93 -9.17 -2.11 5.60
CA HIS A 93 -8.79 -3.47 5.27
C HIS A 93 -7.66 -3.45 4.25
N GLY A 94 -6.45 -3.82 4.68
CA GLY A 94 -5.26 -3.87 3.85
C GLY A 94 -4.80 -5.30 3.59
N VAL A 95 -4.38 -5.60 2.36
CA VAL A 95 -3.68 -6.82 1.98
C VAL A 95 -2.34 -6.42 1.38
N VAL A 96 -1.26 -6.97 1.91
CA VAL A 96 0.10 -6.71 1.44
C VAL A 96 0.70 -8.00 0.87
N LYS A 97 1.21 -7.92 -0.36
CA LYS A 97 1.80 -9.03 -1.09
C LYS A 97 3.23 -8.71 -1.52
N GLY A 98 4.07 -9.72 -1.50
CA GLY A 98 5.47 -9.61 -1.89
C GLY A 98 6.25 -10.87 -1.57
N ASP A 99 7.36 -11.05 -2.27
CA ASP A 99 8.37 -12.08 -2.07
C ASP A 99 9.72 -11.50 -1.57
N ASP A 100 9.79 -10.17 -1.49
CA ASP A 100 10.96 -9.43 -1.02
C ASP A 100 11.08 -9.49 0.52
N PRO A 101 12.29 -9.65 1.09
CA PRO A 101 12.49 -9.64 2.54
C PRO A 101 11.99 -8.38 3.26
N GLY A 102 11.87 -7.24 2.56
CA GLY A 102 11.39 -5.97 3.08
C GLY A 102 9.87 -5.82 3.11
N VAL A 103 9.11 -6.80 2.61
CA VAL A 103 7.64 -6.74 2.54
C VAL A 103 6.96 -6.54 3.91
N GLY A 104 7.57 -7.05 4.99
CA GLY A 104 7.07 -6.83 6.35
C GLY A 104 7.19 -5.37 6.79
N GLU A 105 8.31 -4.72 6.48
CA GLU A 105 8.54 -3.30 6.75
C GLU A 105 7.63 -2.43 5.88
N PHE A 106 7.44 -2.80 4.60
CA PHE A 106 6.48 -2.15 3.71
C PHE A 106 5.05 -2.17 4.28
N ALA A 107 4.61 -3.30 4.84
CA ALA A 107 3.31 -3.37 5.51
C ALA A 107 3.22 -2.42 6.73
N ALA A 108 4.33 -2.21 7.45
CA ALA A 108 4.39 -1.25 8.55
C ALA A 108 4.33 0.21 8.04
N HIS A 109 4.93 0.51 6.89
CA HIS A 109 4.79 1.82 6.23
C HIS A 109 3.35 2.11 5.84
N ILE A 110 2.67 1.17 5.17
CA ILE A 110 1.24 1.28 4.84
C ILE A 110 0.42 1.54 6.12
N GLN A 111 0.61 0.72 7.16
CA GLN A 111 -0.11 0.89 8.42
C GLN A 111 0.14 2.27 9.05
N THR A 112 1.39 2.74 9.06
CA THR A 112 1.76 4.03 9.63
C THR A 112 1.12 5.17 8.86
N ALA A 113 1.12 5.11 7.53
CA ALA A 113 0.50 6.12 6.68
C ALA A 113 -0.99 6.29 6.98
N PHE A 114 -1.74 5.18 7.04
CA PHE A 114 -3.18 5.23 7.34
C PHE A 114 -3.48 5.61 8.79
N ARG A 115 -2.57 5.34 9.73
CA ARG A 115 -2.71 5.79 11.12
C ARG A 115 -2.48 7.29 11.31
N THR A 116 -2.08 8.03 10.28
CA THR A 116 -2.08 9.51 10.37
C THR A 116 -3.49 10.09 10.33
N PHE A 117 -4.48 9.33 9.84
CA PHE A 117 -5.90 9.69 9.84
C PHE A 117 -6.60 9.29 11.17
N GLN A 118 -5.86 9.43 12.27
CA GLN A 118 -6.31 9.25 13.66
C GLN A 118 -6.89 10.53 14.26
#